data_AF-A0A1J4P7Q5-F1
#
_entry.id   AF-A0A1J4P7Q5-F1
#
_cell.length_a   1.000
_cell.length_b   1.000
_cell.length_c   1.000
_cell.angle_alpha   90.00
_cell.angle_beta   90.00
_cell.angle_gamma   90.00
#
_symmetry.space_group_name_H-M   'P 1'
#
loop_
_entity.id
_entity.type
_entity.pdbx_description
1 polymer ?
#
loop_
_entity_poly.entity_id
_entity_poly.type
_entity_poly.pdbx_seq_one_letter_code
_entity_poly.pdbx_strand_id
1 'polypeptide(L)'
;MASFTWSAFDRGPTDRILDLAVLCQESGGTRSLPDELAAFVRMVRSSNEARWLCPVTTATALLDLTAALIDQSEAELPPAFTAKLSRAAAGRDGADYLRTLAKLLRSVEQDTTEENDPSARDWSTAIRFRMLRGFHDNWIGSDEYESLEEALGAAIDSEHPFCVEFLGPVASEAQSALVGLLDSADARAGLTRAMPWVTAETLSTLLDTINEHMRRDHSASHATPGGAPQ
;
A
#
# COMPACT_ATOMS: atom_id res chain seq x y z
N MET A 1 20.88 7.17 22.25
CA MET A 1 19.61 6.45 21.99
C MET A 1 18.71 7.38 21.20
N ALA A 2 18.36 7.02 19.98
CA ALA A 2 17.37 7.75 19.20
C ALA A 2 16.04 7.71 19.96
N SER A 3 15.44 8.87 20.26
CA SER A 3 14.07 8.94 20.78
C SER A 3 13.13 8.17 19.83
N PHE A 4 12.15 7.45 20.35
CA PHE A 4 11.12 6.74 19.58
C PHE A 4 10.41 7.64 18.55
N THR A 5 10.44 8.97 18.73
CA THR A 5 9.94 9.96 17.77
C THR A 5 10.82 10.16 16.53
N TRP A 6 12.12 9.83 16.55
CA TRP A 6 13.03 10.06 15.41
C TRP A 6 12.74 9.18 14.19
N SER A 7 12.20 7.97 14.36
CA SER A 7 11.85 7.10 13.22
C SER A 7 10.69 7.63 12.39
N ALA A 8 9.84 8.51 12.95
CA ALA A 8 8.81 9.20 12.17
C ALA A 8 9.40 10.23 11.19
N PHE A 9 10.62 10.70 11.47
CA PHE A 9 11.36 11.68 10.66
C PHE A 9 12.43 11.03 9.78
N ASP A 10 12.93 9.84 10.16
CA ASP A 10 13.89 9.04 9.40
C ASP A 10 13.18 7.83 8.79
N ARG A 11 12.93 7.87 7.46
CA ARG A 11 12.16 6.86 6.69
C ARG A 11 10.66 6.82 6.94
N GLY A 12 10.11 7.83 7.63
CA GLY A 12 8.68 7.99 7.85
C GLY A 12 7.92 8.70 6.71
N PRO A 13 6.60 8.90 6.88
CA PRO A 13 5.72 9.55 5.90
C PRO A 13 6.23 10.91 5.40
N THR A 14 6.67 11.71 6.36
CA THR A 14 7.15 13.08 6.18
C THR A 14 8.43 13.11 5.34
N ASP A 15 9.32 12.15 5.59
CA ASP A 15 10.58 11.99 4.87
C ASP A 15 10.33 11.61 3.40
N ARG A 16 9.36 10.71 3.16
CA ARG A 16 8.96 10.28 1.82
C ARG A 16 8.34 11.42 1.00
N ILE A 17 7.55 12.28 1.63
CA ILE A 17 6.97 13.46 0.99
C ILE A 17 8.08 14.47 0.63
N LEU A 18 9.05 14.67 1.52
CA LEU A 18 10.21 15.51 1.21
C LEU A 18 11.08 14.94 0.09
N ASP A 19 11.21 13.62 -0.03
CA ASP A 19 11.89 13.00 -1.18
C ASP A 19 11.19 13.34 -2.50
N LEU A 20 9.85 13.27 -2.54
CA LEU A 20 9.09 13.66 -3.74
C LEU A 20 9.27 15.16 -4.04
N ALA A 21 9.24 16.00 -3.02
CA ALA A 21 9.47 17.43 -3.16
C ALA A 21 10.85 17.77 -3.72
N VAL A 22 11.91 17.13 -3.19
CA VAL A 22 13.28 17.24 -3.71
C VAL A 22 13.33 16.75 -5.16
N LEU A 23 12.76 15.56 -5.43
CA LEU A 23 12.77 14.99 -6.77
C LEU A 23 12.13 15.92 -7.80
N CYS A 24 10.99 16.55 -7.47
CA CYS A 24 10.34 17.53 -8.33
C CYS A 24 11.20 18.79 -8.49
N GLN A 25 11.81 19.29 -7.41
CA GLN A 25 12.67 20.46 -7.44
C GLN A 25 13.91 20.25 -8.32
N GLU A 26 14.59 19.12 -8.16
CA GLU A 26 15.79 18.74 -8.91
C GLU A 26 15.46 18.37 -10.38
N SER A 27 14.20 18.06 -10.69
CA SER A 27 13.76 17.71 -12.05
C SER A 27 13.75 18.87 -13.05
N GLY A 28 13.96 20.11 -12.60
CA GLY A 28 13.95 21.30 -13.46
C GLY A 28 12.60 21.56 -14.13
N GLY A 29 11.49 21.11 -13.53
CA GLY A 29 10.13 21.29 -14.05
C GLY A 29 9.62 20.14 -14.93
N THR A 30 10.39 19.06 -15.10
CA THR A 30 9.93 17.86 -15.82
C THR A 30 8.95 17.01 -15.00
N ARG A 31 8.90 17.23 -13.67
CA ARG A 31 7.92 16.61 -12.77
C ARG A 31 7.10 17.67 -12.04
N SER A 32 5.80 17.43 -11.94
CA SER A 32 4.85 18.24 -11.19
C SER A 32 4.69 17.67 -9.77
N LEU A 33 4.90 18.52 -8.76
CA LEU A 33 4.71 18.11 -7.36
C LEU A 33 3.26 17.70 -7.06
N PRO A 34 2.22 18.45 -7.50
CA PRO A 34 0.84 17.98 -7.39
C PRO A 34 0.61 16.58 -7.97
N ASP A 35 1.15 16.28 -9.16
CA ASP A 35 0.94 15.00 -9.83
C ASP A 35 1.62 13.84 -9.08
N GLU A 36 2.84 14.07 -8.59
CA GLU A 36 3.57 13.07 -7.80
C GLU A 36 2.92 12.84 -6.43
N LEU A 37 2.37 13.89 -5.80
CA LEU A 37 1.57 13.75 -4.58
C LEU A 37 0.24 13.02 -4.86
N ALA A 38 -0.40 13.24 -6.01
CA ALA A 38 -1.61 12.52 -6.39
C ALA A 38 -1.32 11.03 -6.61
N ALA A 39 -0.21 10.72 -7.27
CA ALA A 39 0.27 9.35 -7.41
C ALA A 39 0.57 8.70 -6.04
N PHE A 40 1.16 9.45 -5.10
CA PHE A 40 1.37 9.00 -3.72
C PHE A 40 0.06 8.71 -2.99
N VAL A 41 -0.92 9.64 -3.04
CA VAL A 41 -2.23 9.45 -2.42
C VAL A 41 -2.95 8.22 -3.00
N ARG A 42 -2.97 8.08 -4.34
CA ARG A 42 -3.55 6.91 -5.01
C ARG A 42 -2.91 5.62 -4.53
N MET A 43 -1.59 5.59 -4.38
CA MET A 43 -0.85 4.44 -3.87
C MET A 43 -1.22 4.11 -2.42
N VAL A 44 -1.24 5.12 -1.53
CA VAL A 44 -1.61 4.91 -0.13
C VAL A 44 -3.04 4.39 -0.01
N ARG A 45 -3.96 4.86 -0.86
CA ARG A 45 -5.35 4.42 -0.87
C ARG A 45 -5.54 3.03 -1.46
N SER A 46 -4.72 2.64 -2.43
CA SER A 46 -4.84 1.35 -3.12
C SER A 46 -4.18 0.18 -2.40
N SER A 47 -3.38 0.43 -1.34
CA SER A 47 -2.80 -0.60 -0.48
C SER A 47 -3.28 -0.45 0.95
N ASN A 48 -3.86 -1.51 1.51
CA ASN A 48 -4.28 -1.54 2.91
C ASN A 48 -3.06 -1.35 3.83
N GLU A 49 -1.94 -2.01 3.54
CA GLU A 49 -0.70 -1.90 4.30
C GLU A 49 -0.18 -0.46 4.27
N ALA A 50 -0.16 0.18 3.10
CA ALA A 50 0.26 1.57 2.96
C ALA A 50 -0.68 2.52 3.72
N ARG A 51 -1.99 2.28 3.66
CA ARG A 51 -2.98 3.03 4.44
C ARG A 51 -2.79 2.87 5.94
N TRP A 52 -2.38 1.69 6.42
CA TRP A 52 -2.08 1.44 7.83
C TRP A 52 -0.75 2.09 8.26
N LEU A 53 0.29 1.96 7.47
CA LEU A 53 1.64 2.45 7.79
C LEU A 53 1.76 3.97 7.65
N CYS A 54 1.05 4.55 6.70
CA CYS A 54 1.20 5.94 6.31
C CYS A 54 -0.13 6.55 5.84
N PRO A 55 -1.18 6.65 6.69
CA PRO A 55 -2.40 7.35 6.32
C PRO A 55 -2.08 8.78 5.87
N VAL A 56 -2.66 9.23 4.76
CA VAL A 56 -2.44 10.59 4.23
C VAL A 56 -2.78 11.65 5.27
N THR A 57 -3.86 11.45 6.02
CA THR A 57 -4.23 12.30 7.16
C THR A 57 -3.11 12.40 8.20
N THR A 58 -2.50 11.28 8.59
CA THR A 58 -1.37 11.24 9.53
C THR A 58 -0.16 11.96 8.96
N ALA A 59 0.15 11.77 7.67
CA ALA A 59 1.25 12.46 7.02
C ALA A 59 1.06 13.99 7.02
N THR A 60 -0.15 14.48 6.72
CA THR A 60 -0.46 15.93 6.78
C THR A 60 -0.39 16.48 8.20
N ALA A 61 -0.86 15.72 9.20
CA ALA A 61 -0.76 16.12 10.61
C ALA A 61 0.69 16.16 11.10
N LEU A 62 1.54 15.21 10.67
CA LEU A 62 2.96 15.20 10.97
C LEU A 62 3.69 16.40 10.34
N LEU A 63 3.36 16.76 9.10
CA LEU A 63 3.90 17.97 8.45
C LEU A 63 3.56 19.23 9.27
N ASP A 64 2.30 19.40 9.68
CA ASP A 64 1.87 20.55 10.49
C ASP A 64 2.51 20.55 11.88
N LEU A 65 2.58 19.39 12.54
CA LEU A 65 3.24 19.26 13.84
C LEU A 65 4.72 19.63 13.74
N THR A 66 5.41 19.16 12.70
CA THR A 66 6.82 19.48 12.46
C THR A 66 7.02 20.97 12.24
N ALA A 67 6.13 21.61 11.46
CA ALA A 67 6.17 23.06 11.26
C ALA A 67 5.93 23.84 12.57
N ALA A 68 5.06 23.37 13.44
CA ALA A 68 4.82 23.99 14.74
C ALA A 68 6.05 23.86 15.67
N LEU A 69 6.70 22.69 15.68
CA LEU A 69 7.91 22.45 16.47
C LEU A 69 9.09 23.32 16.01
N ILE A 70 9.23 23.56 14.69
CA ILE A 70 10.24 24.47 14.14
C ILE A 70 9.99 25.91 14.60
N ASP A 71 8.75 26.41 14.46
CA ASP A 71 8.39 27.78 14.87
C ASP A 71 8.67 28.03 16.35
N GLN A 72 8.34 27.05 17.19
CA GLN A 72 8.50 27.14 18.64
C GLN A 72 9.96 26.92 19.08
N SER A 73 10.84 26.50 18.17
CA SER A 73 12.21 26.04 18.48
C SER A 73 12.25 24.98 19.59
N GLU A 74 11.19 24.18 19.70
CA GLU A 74 10.96 23.25 20.82
C GLU A 74 11.58 21.87 20.57
N ALA A 75 12.04 21.57 19.35
CA ALA A 75 12.64 20.29 19.02
C ALA A 75 13.86 20.41 18.10
N GLU A 76 14.96 19.75 18.50
CA GLU A 76 16.04 19.43 17.57
C GLU A 76 15.60 18.32 16.62
N LEU A 77 15.31 18.71 15.37
CA LEU A 77 15.02 17.76 14.30
C LEU A 77 16.30 17.04 13.84
N PRO A 78 16.20 15.78 13.35
CA PRO A 78 17.35 15.07 12.81
C PRO A 78 18.09 15.88 11.73
N PRO A 79 19.43 15.96 11.76
CA PRO A 79 20.20 16.73 10.78
C PRO A 79 19.92 16.35 9.32
N ALA A 80 19.72 15.05 9.06
CA ALA A 80 19.38 14.55 7.73
C ALA A 80 18.02 15.08 7.25
N PHE A 81 17.02 15.12 8.13
CA PHE A 81 15.70 15.67 7.83
C PHE A 81 15.81 17.18 7.58
N THR A 82 16.50 17.92 8.43
CA THR A 82 16.70 19.38 8.28
C THR A 82 17.42 19.72 6.96
N ALA A 83 18.45 18.97 6.59
CA ALA A 83 19.15 19.14 5.31
C ALA A 83 18.22 18.87 4.12
N LYS A 84 17.42 17.80 4.19
CA LYS A 84 16.43 17.46 3.14
C LYS A 84 15.34 18.53 3.02
N LEU A 85 14.81 19.01 4.13
CA LEU A 85 13.83 20.10 4.17
C LEU A 85 14.39 21.38 3.56
N SER A 86 15.60 21.78 3.93
CA SER A 86 16.26 22.96 3.36
C SER A 86 16.41 22.86 1.84
N ARG A 87 16.80 21.67 1.34
CA ARG A 87 16.89 21.39 -0.10
C ARG A 87 15.52 21.46 -0.79
N ALA A 88 14.49 20.84 -0.22
CA ALA A 88 13.14 20.85 -0.76
C ALA A 88 12.52 22.27 -0.78
N ALA A 89 12.74 23.05 0.28
CA ALA A 89 12.23 24.41 0.43
C ALA A 89 12.92 25.41 -0.51
N ALA A 90 14.12 25.09 -1.03
CA ALA A 90 14.88 25.90 -1.98
C ALA A 90 15.01 27.37 -1.54
N GLY A 91 15.35 27.60 -0.27
CA GLY A 91 15.53 28.94 0.32
C GLY A 91 14.26 29.58 0.88
N ARG A 92 13.11 28.90 0.84
CA ARG A 92 11.91 29.30 1.59
C ARG A 92 12.04 28.94 3.06
N ASP A 93 11.23 29.59 3.90
CA ASP A 93 11.08 29.18 5.30
C ASP A 93 10.58 27.73 5.40
N GLY A 94 11.25 26.94 6.24
CA GLY A 94 11.01 25.50 6.35
C GLY A 94 9.65 25.17 6.94
N ALA A 95 9.21 25.91 7.97
CA ALA A 95 7.92 25.67 8.62
C ALA A 95 6.76 26.04 7.69
N ASP A 96 6.85 27.18 7.02
CA ASP A 96 5.85 27.60 6.02
C ASP A 96 5.82 26.66 4.81
N TYR A 97 6.97 26.13 4.40
CA TYR A 97 7.03 25.14 3.33
C TYR A 97 6.32 23.83 3.73
N LEU A 98 6.54 23.33 4.95
CA LEU A 98 5.85 22.14 5.46
C LEU A 98 4.34 22.33 5.54
N ARG A 99 3.85 23.49 6.02
CA ARG A 99 2.41 23.83 6.01
C ARG A 99 1.85 23.89 4.60
N THR A 100 2.62 24.42 3.65
CA THR A 100 2.24 24.48 2.24
C THR A 100 2.12 23.08 1.65
N LEU A 101 3.07 22.19 1.94
CA LEU A 101 3.00 20.77 1.56
C LEU A 101 1.79 20.08 2.18
N ALA A 102 1.51 20.32 3.46
CA ALA A 102 0.34 19.74 4.14
C ALA A 102 -0.97 20.18 3.48
N LYS A 103 -1.11 21.47 3.16
CA LYS A 103 -2.27 22.01 2.44
C LYS A 103 -2.40 21.42 1.04
N LEU A 104 -1.30 21.35 0.28
CA LEU A 104 -1.29 20.77 -1.06
C LEU A 104 -1.69 19.29 -1.02
N LEU A 105 -1.13 18.52 -0.09
CA LEU A 105 -1.45 17.10 0.06
C LEU A 105 -2.93 16.88 0.44
N ARG A 106 -3.53 17.75 1.27
CA ARG A 106 -4.98 17.71 1.56
C ARG A 106 -5.83 18.02 0.34
N SER A 107 -5.46 19.03 -0.45
CA SER A 107 -6.16 19.37 -1.69
C SER A 107 -6.13 18.20 -2.65
N VAL A 108 -4.93 17.67 -2.90
CA VAL A 108 -4.73 16.49 -3.74
C VAL A 108 -5.50 15.28 -3.22
N GLU A 109 -5.52 15.06 -1.91
CA GLU A 109 -6.31 13.98 -1.31
C GLU A 109 -7.81 14.12 -1.60
N GLN A 110 -8.34 15.34 -1.49
CA GLN A 110 -9.73 15.64 -1.81
C GLN A 110 -10.00 15.39 -3.30
N ASP A 111 -9.18 15.97 -4.18
CA ASP A 111 -9.34 15.86 -5.64
C ASP A 111 -9.21 14.39 -6.12
N THR A 112 -8.29 13.63 -5.55
CA THR A 112 -8.09 12.19 -5.85
C THR A 112 -9.26 11.31 -5.35
N THR A 113 -10.13 11.83 -4.49
CA THR A 113 -11.35 11.11 -4.07
C THR A 113 -12.40 11.12 -5.18
N GLU A 114 -12.32 12.11 -6.08
CA GLU A 114 -13.29 12.34 -7.15
C GLU A 114 -12.81 11.80 -8.52
N GLU A 115 -11.55 11.38 -8.63
CA GLU A 115 -10.91 11.02 -9.91
C GLU A 115 -10.59 9.51 -10.01
N ASN A 116 -11.27 8.81 -10.92
CA ASN A 116 -10.88 7.48 -11.41
C ASN A 116 -9.88 7.65 -12.57
N ASP A 117 -8.58 7.86 -12.27
CA ASP A 117 -7.55 7.97 -13.31
C ASP A 117 -7.04 6.56 -13.74
N PRO A 118 -7.22 6.15 -15.01
CA PRO A 118 -6.76 4.88 -15.54
C PRO A 118 -5.23 4.80 -15.82
N SER A 119 -4.45 5.87 -15.63
CA SER A 119 -3.03 5.94 -15.98
C SER A 119 -2.04 5.38 -14.94
N ALA A 120 -2.49 4.45 -14.10
CA ALA A 120 -1.67 3.75 -13.11
C ALA A 120 -0.46 3.05 -13.78
N ARG A 121 0.72 3.69 -13.70
CA ARG A 121 2.01 3.17 -14.20
C ARG A 121 2.34 1.80 -13.56
N ASP A 122 3.09 0.95 -14.27
CA ASP A 122 3.44 -0.44 -13.92
C ASP A 122 3.87 -0.68 -12.44
N TRP A 123 4.49 0.30 -11.78
CA TRP A 123 4.89 0.21 -10.36
C TRP A 123 3.72 0.27 -9.37
N SER A 124 2.63 0.96 -9.72
CA SER A 124 1.43 1.08 -8.87
C SER A 124 0.66 -0.24 -8.79
N THR A 125 0.63 -0.99 -9.89
CA THR A 125 0.11 -2.37 -9.94
C THR A 125 0.93 -3.28 -9.03
N ALA A 126 2.26 -3.16 -9.03
CA ALA A 126 3.13 -3.96 -8.17
C ALA A 126 2.92 -3.70 -6.66
N ILE A 127 2.52 -2.49 -6.27
CA ILE A 127 2.20 -2.17 -4.88
C ILE A 127 0.78 -2.60 -4.52
N ARG A 128 -0.19 -2.35 -5.42
CA ARG A 128 -1.61 -2.70 -5.21
C ARG A 128 -1.83 -4.20 -5.08
N PHE A 129 -1.06 -5.00 -5.80
CA PHE A 129 -1.17 -6.46 -5.81
C PHE A 129 0.04 -7.13 -5.15
N ARG A 130 0.54 -6.53 -4.07
CA ARG A 130 1.75 -6.99 -3.40
C ARG A 130 1.54 -8.36 -2.76
N MET A 131 0.40 -8.60 -2.12
CA MET A 131 0.13 -9.89 -1.47
C MET A 131 -0.01 -11.00 -2.50
N LEU A 132 -0.71 -10.73 -3.60
CA LEU A 132 -0.89 -11.65 -4.71
C LEU A 132 0.45 -11.95 -5.40
N ARG A 133 1.29 -10.94 -5.61
CA ARG A 133 2.65 -11.12 -6.14
C ARG A 133 3.53 -11.91 -5.18
N GLY A 134 3.51 -11.57 -3.89
CA GLY A 134 4.27 -12.29 -2.87
C GLY A 134 3.81 -13.75 -2.75
N PHE A 135 2.52 -14.02 -2.93
CA PHE A 135 1.99 -15.38 -2.99
C PHE A 135 2.60 -16.15 -4.17
N HIS A 136 2.61 -15.56 -5.36
CA HIS A 136 3.27 -16.17 -6.52
C HIS A 136 4.75 -16.41 -6.29
N ASP A 137 5.49 -15.40 -5.83
CA ASP A 137 6.94 -15.48 -5.69
C ASP A 137 7.37 -16.54 -4.65
N ASN A 138 6.53 -16.83 -3.65
CA ASN A 138 6.83 -17.83 -2.62
C ASN A 138 6.29 -19.23 -2.92
N TRP A 139 5.15 -19.35 -3.62
CA TRP A 139 4.42 -20.62 -3.75
C TRP A 139 4.23 -21.09 -5.18
N ILE A 140 3.87 -20.20 -6.11
CA ILE A 140 3.52 -20.61 -7.49
C ILE A 140 4.77 -20.66 -8.38
N GLY A 141 5.66 -19.70 -8.20
CA GLY A 141 6.84 -19.50 -9.05
C GLY A 141 8.09 -20.24 -8.59
N SER A 142 8.02 -21.08 -7.56
CA SER A 142 9.18 -21.74 -6.96
C SER A 142 9.68 -22.99 -7.71
N ASP A 143 9.05 -23.38 -8.82
CA ASP A 143 9.25 -24.66 -9.55
C ASP A 143 9.15 -25.92 -8.65
N GLU A 144 8.71 -25.75 -7.39
CA GLU A 144 8.65 -26.80 -6.37
C GLU A 144 7.41 -27.69 -6.52
N TYR A 145 6.34 -27.14 -7.08
CA TYR A 145 5.04 -27.79 -7.22
C TYR A 145 4.70 -28.03 -8.69
N GLU A 146 4.10 -29.18 -8.98
CA GLU A 146 3.78 -29.58 -10.36
C GLU A 146 2.53 -28.87 -10.91
N SER A 147 1.71 -28.29 -10.01
CA SER A 147 0.47 -27.59 -10.36
C SER A 147 0.15 -26.44 -9.42
N LEU A 148 -0.74 -25.55 -9.88
CA LEU A 148 -1.26 -24.45 -9.08
C LEU A 148 -2.03 -24.95 -7.84
N GLU A 149 -2.81 -26.01 -8.02
CA GLU A 149 -3.60 -26.63 -6.96
C GLU A 149 -2.71 -27.22 -5.86
N GLU A 150 -1.61 -27.86 -6.25
CA GLU A 150 -0.62 -28.38 -5.31
C GLU A 150 0.09 -27.26 -4.55
N ALA A 151 0.51 -26.19 -5.24
CA ALA A 151 1.10 -25.01 -4.61
C ALA A 151 0.13 -24.35 -3.62
N LEU A 152 -1.16 -24.24 -3.97
CA LEU A 152 -2.19 -23.69 -3.09
C LEU A 152 -2.41 -24.57 -1.86
N GLY A 153 -2.45 -25.90 -2.04
CA GLY A 153 -2.57 -26.85 -0.93
C GLY A 153 -1.40 -26.74 0.04
N ALA A 154 -0.17 -26.70 -0.47
CA ALA A 154 1.03 -26.54 0.34
C ALA A 154 1.06 -25.20 1.09
N ALA A 155 0.64 -24.11 0.44
CA ALA A 155 0.55 -22.80 1.08
C ALA A 155 -0.48 -22.80 2.23
N ILE A 156 -1.66 -23.40 2.01
CA ILE A 156 -2.70 -23.53 3.02
C ILE A 156 -2.17 -24.35 4.21
N ASP A 157 -1.59 -25.52 3.95
CA ASP A 157 -1.10 -26.43 4.99
C ASP A 157 0.04 -25.81 5.81
N SER A 158 0.94 -25.07 5.15
CA SER A 158 2.06 -24.38 5.80
C SER A 158 1.62 -23.26 6.73
N GLU A 159 0.59 -22.50 6.33
CA GLU A 159 0.16 -21.30 7.07
C GLU A 159 -0.86 -21.61 8.17
N HIS A 160 -1.35 -22.85 8.27
CA HIS A 160 -2.21 -23.25 9.38
C HIS A 160 -1.51 -23.13 10.74
N PRO A 161 -2.19 -22.62 11.78
CA PRO A 161 -3.60 -22.21 11.85
C PRO A 161 -3.89 -20.75 11.49
N PHE A 162 -2.90 -20.00 11.00
CA PHE A 162 -2.96 -18.57 10.66
C PHE A 162 -3.30 -18.31 9.18
N CYS A 163 -3.88 -19.32 8.52
CA CYS A 163 -4.23 -19.26 7.11
C CYS A 163 -5.28 -18.18 6.81
N VAL A 164 -6.10 -17.77 7.79
CA VAL A 164 -7.09 -16.68 7.61
C VAL A 164 -6.38 -15.34 7.43
N GLU A 165 -5.39 -15.04 8.26
CA GLU A 165 -4.61 -13.80 8.18
C GLU A 165 -3.76 -13.73 6.92
N PHE A 166 -3.25 -14.88 6.46
CA PHE A 166 -2.45 -14.97 5.25
C PHE A 166 -3.30 -14.92 3.97
N LEU A 167 -4.34 -15.75 3.86
CA LEU A 167 -5.11 -15.92 2.63
C LEU A 167 -6.16 -14.84 2.43
N GLY A 168 -6.64 -14.19 3.49
CA GLY A 168 -7.62 -13.09 3.39
C GLY A 168 -7.15 -11.93 2.49
N PRO A 169 -5.97 -11.35 2.74
CA PRO A 169 -5.39 -10.33 1.86
C PRO A 169 -5.16 -10.80 0.42
N VAL A 170 -4.66 -12.03 0.24
CA VAL A 170 -4.43 -12.62 -1.10
C VAL A 170 -5.74 -12.75 -1.87
N ALA A 171 -6.80 -13.26 -1.23
CA ALA A 171 -8.12 -13.38 -1.84
C ALA A 171 -8.73 -12.02 -2.21
N SER A 172 -8.58 -11.01 -1.34
CA SER A 172 -9.05 -9.65 -1.62
C SER A 172 -8.35 -9.03 -2.84
N GLU A 173 -7.04 -9.20 -2.95
CA GLU A 173 -6.28 -8.72 -4.10
C GLU A 173 -6.62 -9.51 -5.38
N ALA A 174 -6.80 -10.84 -5.30
CA ALA A 174 -7.21 -11.68 -6.41
C ALA A 174 -8.59 -11.29 -6.97
N GLN A 175 -9.57 -11.02 -6.09
CA GLN A 175 -10.89 -10.50 -6.49
C GLN A 175 -10.78 -9.15 -7.20
N SER A 176 -9.95 -8.25 -6.66
CA SER A 176 -9.71 -6.93 -7.26
C SER A 176 -9.05 -7.03 -8.63
N ALA A 177 -8.11 -7.97 -8.80
CA ALA A 177 -7.46 -8.24 -10.07
C ALA A 177 -8.47 -8.81 -11.09
N LEU A 178 -9.34 -9.72 -10.66
CA LEU A 178 -10.37 -10.32 -11.52
C LEU A 178 -11.35 -9.25 -12.04
N VAL A 179 -11.79 -8.33 -11.19
CA VAL A 179 -12.59 -7.17 -11.62
C VAL A 179 -11.80 -6.30 -12.60
N GLY A 180 -10.53 -6.01 -12.32
CA GLY A 180 -9.66 -5.22 -13.21
C GLY A 180 -9.47 -5.85 -14.60
N LEU A 181 -9.41 -7.18 -14.69
CA LEU A 181 -9.38 -7.90 -15.98
C LEU A 181 -10.67 -7.71 -16.78
N LEU A 182 -11.82 -7.48 -16.13
CA LEU A 182 -13.13 -7.30 -16.76
C LEU A 182 -13.45 -5.83 -17.08
N ASP A 183 -12.87 -4.90 -16.32
CA ASP A 183 -13.19 -3.47 -16.35
C ASP A 183 -12.78 -2.77 -17.65
N SER A 184 -11.52 -2.92 -18.10
CA SER A 184 -11.05 -2.28 -19.33
C SER A 184 -9.87 -3.02 -19.98
N ALA A 185 -9.64 -2.76 -21.27
CA ALA A 185 -8.50 -3.30 -22.01
C ALA A 185 -7.15 -2.79 -21.46
N ASP A 186 -7.11 -1.52 -21.02
CA ASP A 186 -5.90 -0.90 -20.47
C ASP A 186 -5.56 -1.46 -19.08
N ALA A 187 -6.56 -1.60 -18.20
CA ALA A 187 -6.36 -2.24 -16.89
C ALA A 187 -5.89 -3.69 -17.04
N ARG A 188 -6.48 -4.43 -17.97
CA ARG A 188 -6.04 -5.78 -18.34
C ARG A 188 -4.60 -5.80 -18.83
N ALA A 189 -4.24 -4.92 -19.76
CA ALA A 189 -2.89 -4.84 -20.30
C ALA A 189 -1.84 -4.51 -19.22
N GLY A 190 -2.17 -3.60 -18.29
CA GLY A 190 -1.32 -3.26 -17.15
C GLY A 190 -1.10 -4.44 -16.20
N LEU A 191 -2.18 -5.16 -15.85
CA LEU A 191 -2.12 -6.36 -15.03
C LEU A 191 -1.29 -7.47 -15.69
N THR A 192 -1.56 -7.80 -16.95
CA THR A 192 -0.84 -8.84 -17.69
C THR A 192 0.64 -8.51 -17.85
N ARG A 193 1.00 -7.24 -18.04
CA ARG A 193 2.41 -6.83 -18.11
C ARG A 193 3.12 -6.99 -16.78
N ALA A 194 2.48 -6.58 -15.68
CA ALA A 194 3.09 -6.60 -14.35
C ALA A 194 3.14 -8.02 -13.74
N MET A 195 2.13 -8.84 -14.03
CA MET A 195 1.96 -10.19 -13.48
C MET A 195 1.40 -11.13 -14.56
N PRO A 196 2.25 -11.67 -15.45
CA PRO A 196 1.79 -12.47 -16.60
C PRO A 196 1.01 -13.73 -16.23
N TRP A 197 1.23 -14.28 -15.03
CA TRP A 197 0.54 -15.46 -14.51
C TRP A 197 -0.91 -15.16 -14.08
N VAL A 198 -1.26 -13.88 -13.90
CA VAL A 198 -2.58 -13.43 -13.46
C VAL A 198 -3.56 -13.45 -14.63
N THR A 199 -4.21 -14.59 -14.80
CA THR A 199 -5.31 -14.78 -15.75
C THR A 199 -6.64 -14.94 -15.01
N ALA A 200 -7.76 -14.76 -15.70
CA ALA A 200 -9.07 -14.99 -15.10
C ALA A 200 -9.25 -16.43 -14.60
N GLU A 201 -8.67 -17.40 -15.31
CA GLU A 201 -8.67 -18.81 -14.92
C GLU A 201 -7.87 -19.02 -13.64
N THR A 202 -6.60 -18.60 -13.62
CA THR A 202 -5.71 -18.72 -12.45
C THR A 202 -6.29 -18.08 -11.20
N LEU A 203 -6.86 -16.87 -11.33
CA LEU A 203 -7.48 -16.16 -10.21
C LEU A 203 -8.75 -16.85 -9.72
N SER A 204 -9.55 -17.40 -10.62
CA SER A 204 -10.77 -18.13 -10.24
C SER A 204 -10.41 -19.41 -9.48
N THR A 205 -9.45 -20.20 -9.99
CA THR A 205 -8.96 -21.41 -9.29
C THR A 205 -8.41 -21.08 -7.90
N LEU A 206 -7.62 -20.00 -7.78
CA LEU A 206 -7.08 -19.56 -6.50
C LEU A 206 -8.21 -19.17 -5.52
N LEU A 207 -9.18 -18.38 -5.98
CA LEU A 207 -10.31 -17.95 -5.15
C LEU A 207 -11.20 -19.12 -4.74
N ASP A 208 -11.51 -20.04 -5.66
CA ASP A 208 -12.32 -21.21 -5.38
C ASP A 208 -11.65 -22.12 -4.35
N THR A 209 -10.34 -22.35 -4.48
CA THR A 209 -9.56 -23.15 -3.53
C THR A 209 -9.53 -22.53 -2.15
N ILE A 210 -9.25 -21.22 -2.05
CA ILE A 210 -9.26 -20.50 -0.76
C ILE A 210 -10.66 -20.55 -0.14
N ASN A 211 -11.70 -20.27 -0.92
CA ASN A 211 -13.09 -20.26 -0.43
C ASN A 211 -13.55 -21.65 0.02
N GLU A 212 -13.17 -22.71 -0.68
CA GLU A 212 -13.45 -24.09 -0.27
C GLU A 212 -12.77 -24.42 1.05
N HIS A 213 -11.48 -24.12 1.18
CA HIS A 213 -10.75 -24.33 2.43
C HIS A 213 -11.38 -23.55 3.60
N MET A 214 -11.68 -22.25 3.42
CA MET A 214 -12.32 -21.42 4.44
C MET A 214 -13.70 -21.98 4.85
N ARG A 215 -14.49 -22.48 3.89
CA ARG A 215 -15.77 -23.13 4.20
C ARG A 215 -15.59 -24.45 4.94
N ARG A 216 -14.62 -25.28 4.53
CA ARG A 216 -14.40 -26.60 5.12
C ARG A 216 -13.87 -26.53 6.54
N ASP A 217 -12.87 -25.68 6.78
CA ASP A 217 -12.08 -25.70 8.02
C ASP A 217 -12.38 -24.55 8.97
N HIS A 218 -13.00 -23.47 8.47
CA HIS A 218 -13.27 -22.26 9.24
C HIS A 218 -14.76 -21.85 9.25
N SER A 219 -15.66 -22.67 8.70
CA SER A 219 -17.08 -22.47 8.98
C SER A 219 -17.36 -22.81 10.45
N ALA A 220 -18.03 -21.90 11.14
CA ALA A 220 -18.29 -22.04 12.56
C ALA A 220 -18.96 -23.39 12.89
N SER A 221 -18.27 -24.21 13.68
CA SER A 221 -18.89 -25.22 14.54
C SER A 221 -19.77 -24.51 15.58
N HIS A 222 -20.98 -24.13 15.18
CA HIS A 222 -22.11 -23.98 16.10
C HIS A 222 -22.85 -25.32 16.20
N ALA A 223 -22.14 -26.35 16.65
CA ALA A 223 -22.78 -27.48 17.29
C ALA A 223 -23.10 -27.06 18.74
N THR A 224 -24.36 -26.72 18.96
CA THR A 224 -25.01 -26.50 20.27
C THR A 224 -24.52 -27.55 21.30
N PRO A 225 -24.18 -27.18 22.55
CA PRO A 225 -23.92 -28.19 23.58
C PRO A 225 -25.20 -28.99 23.79
N GLY A 226 -25.11 -30.29 23.58
CA GLY A 226 -26.22 -31.22 23.77
C GLY A 226 -26.86 -31.04 25.15
N GLY A 227 -28.18 -30.85 25.14
CA GLY A 227 -28.98 -30.84 26.35
C GLY A 227 -28.80 -32.14 27.13
N ALA A 228 -28.59 -32.03 28.44
CA ALA A 228 -28.72 -33.15 29.35
C ALA A 228 -30.20 -33.54 29.44
N PRO A 229 -30.57 -34.83 29.34
CA PRO A 229 -31.91 -35.27 29.65
C PRO A 229 -32.13 -35.26 31.17
N GLN A 230 -33.36 -34.91 31.57
CA GLN A 230 -33.88 -35.10 32.93
C GLN A 230 -34.03 -36.58 33.26
#